data_AF-A0A4R1K8A9-F1
#
_entry.id   AF-A0A4R1K8A9-F1
#
_cell.length_a   1.000
_cell.length_b   1.000
_cell.length_c   1.000
_cell.angle_alpha   90.00
_cell.angle_beta   90.00
_cell.angle_gamma   90.00
#
_symmetry.space_group_name_H-M   'P 1'
#
loop_
_entity.id
_entity.type
_entity.pdbx_description
1 polymer ?
#
loop_
_entity_poly.entity_id
_entity_poly.type
_entity_poly.pdbx_seq_one_letter_code
_entity_poly.pdbx_strand_id
1 'polypeptide(L)'
;MKRPTFTVTLMKKDSATDLLGSLSEDELQRIVMLKSGLEDLNLILQEIEDTYNRLAEIGISEYEKKNQKLRLLTLEKYLLDLNEKVNSAMGKPDEKSKLS
;
A
#
# COMPACT_ATOMS: atom_id res chain seq x y z
N MET A 1 -25.56 -26.39 -50.27
CA MET A 1 -25.45 -26.23 -48.79
C MET A 1 -24.06 -25.69 -48.45
N LYS A 2 -23.94 -24.45 -48.00
CA LYS A 2 -22.68 -23.84 -47.53
C LYS A 2 -22.71 -23.80 -46.00
N ARG A 3 -21.63 -24.24 -45.34
CA ARG A 3 -21.50 -24.30 -43.88
C ARG A 3 -21.38 -22.90 -43.28
N PRO A 4 -21.91 -22.63 -42.07
CA PRO A 4 -21.71 -21.34 -41.41
C PRO A 4 -20.28 -21.24 -40.84
N THR A 5 -19.62 -20.13 -41.12
CA THR A 5 -18.35 -19.73 -40.51
C THR A 5 -18.65 -19.19 -39.12
N PHE A 6 -18.21 -19.88 -38.07
CA PHE A 6 -18.19 -19.32 -36.73
C PHE A 6 -16.96 -18.41 -36.61
N THR A 7 -17.15 -17.10 -36.74
CA THR A 7 -16.17 -16.13 -36.24
C THR A 7 -16.20 -16.20 -34.72
N VAL A 8 -15.21 -16.89 -34.14
CA VAL A 8 -14.91 -16.82 -32.71
C VAL A 8 -14.55 -15.37 -32.42
N THR A 9 -15.44 -14.65 -31.75
CA THR A 9 -15.12 -13.37 -31.13
C THR A 9 -13.99 -13.62 -30.14
N LEU A 10 -12.76 -13.16 -30.45
CA LEU A 10 -11.68 -13.14 -29.47
C LEU A 10 -12.20 -12.35 -28.27
N MET A 11 -12.47 -13.04 -27.17
CA MET A 11 -12.77 -12.39 -25.91
C MET A 11 -11.57 -11.51 -25.57
N LYS A 12 -11.78 -10.19 -25.48
CA LYS A 12 -10.85 -9.29 -24.80
C LYS A 12 -10.64 -9.86 -23.40
N LYS A 13 -9.47 -10.45 -23.17
CA LYS A 13 -9.05 -10.81 -21.82
C LYS A 13 -8.58 -9.53 -21.13
N ASP A 14 -9.54 -8.76 -20.62
CA ASP A 14 -9.29 -7.64 -19.73
C ASP A 14 -9.23 -8.18 -18.28
N SER A 15 -8.29 -9.09 -18.00
CA SER A 15 -8.10 -9.61 -16.65
C SER A 15 -6.85 -8.97 -16.03
N ALA A 16 -6.97 -8.48 -14.79
CA ALA A 16 -5.82 -7.96 -14.02
C ALA A 16 -4.66 -8.98 -13.95
N THR A 17 -4.98 -10.27 -14.10
CA THR A 17 -4.04 -11.38 -14.18
C THR A 17 -3.19 -11.41 -15.47
N ASP A 18 -3.70 -10.94 -16.62
CA ASP A 18 -2.89 -10.85 -17.85
C ASP A 18 -1.89 -9.68 -17.79
N LEU A 19 -2.26 -8.60 -17.09
CA LEU A 19 -1.40 -7.45 -16.83
C LEU A 19 -0.20 -7.84 -15.97
N LEU A 20 -0.44 -8.59 -14.88
CA LEU A 20 0.62 -9.15 -14.03
C LEU A 20 1.52 -10.15 -14.79
N GLY A 21 0.96 -10.92 -15.72
CA GLY A 21 1.72 -11.86 -16.55
C GLY A 21 2.68 -11.20 -17.55
N SER A 22 2.53 -9.89 -17.80
CA SER A 22 3.39 -9.11 -18.69
C SER A 22 4.53 -8.37 -17.98
N LEU A 23 4.55 -8.40 -16.65
CA LEU A 23 5.54 -7.69 -15.83
C LEU A 23 6.82 -8.52 -15.65
N SER A 24 7.96 -7.83 -15.63
CA SER A 24 9.23 -8.42 -15.20
C SER A 24 9.20 -8.81 -13.70
N GLU A 25 10.09 -9.71 -13.32
CA GLU A 25 10.25 -10.12 -11.91
C GLU A 25 10.54 -8.92 -11.00
N ASP A 26 11.37 -7.98 -11.44
CA ASP A 26 11.66 -6.74 -10.73
C ASP A 26 10.41 -5.85 -10.54
N GLU A 27 9.54 -5.76 -11.55
CA GLU A 27 8.28 -5.03 -11.47
C GLU A 27 7.30 -5.67 -10.48
N LEU A 28 7.18 -7.01 -10.52
CA LEU A 28 6.38 -7.77 -9.57
C LEU A 28 6.89 -7.58 -8.15
N GLN A 29 8.21 -7.63 -7.95
CA GLN A 29 8.82 -7.43 -6.63
C GLN A 29 8.56 -6.01 -6.10
N ARG A 30 8.66 -4.98 -6.95
CA ARG A 30 8.29 -3.60 -6.58
C ARG A 30 6.82 -3.51 -6.17
N ILE A 31 5.90 -4.10 -6.93
CA ILE A 31 4.47 -4.10 -6.60
C ILE A 31 4.21 -4.78 -5.25
N VAL A 32 4.86 -5.90 -4.96
CA VAL A 32 4.74 -6.58 -3.66
C VAL A 32 5.24 -5.69 -2.53
N MET A 33 6.39 -5.02 -2.70
CA MET A 33 6.90 -4.07 -1.69
C MET A 33 5.94 -2.90 -1.46
N LEU A 34 5.40 -2.32 -2.52
CA LEU A 34 4.43 -1.22 -2.42
C LEU A 34 3.13 -1.67 -1.75
N LYS A 35 2.62 -2.86 -2.07
CA LYS A 35 1.44 -3.45 -1.42
C LYS A 35 1.68 -3.66 0.08
N SER A 36 2.80 -4.29 0.44
CA SER A 36 3.18 -4.46 1.85
C SER A 36 3.29 -3.12 2.57
N GLY A 37 3.85 -2.10 1.90
CA GLY A 37 3.95 -0.77 2.47
C GLY A 37 2.59 -0.09 2.69
N LEU A 38 1.60 -0.33 1.83
CA LEU A 38 0.23 0.15 2.04
C LEU A 38 -0.46 -0.57 3.21
N GLU A 39 -0.22 -1.86 3.38
CA GLU A 39 -0.72 -2.64 4.52
C GLU A 39 -0.11 -2.11 5.84
N ASP A 40 1.21 -1.89 5.86
CA ASP A 40 1.90 -1.29 7.01
C ASP A 40 1.39 0.14 7.31
N LEU A 41 1.16 0.96 6.29
CA LEU A 41 0.60 2.31 6.46
C LEU A 41 -0.78 2.25 7.12
N ASN A 42 -1.64 1.34 6.66
CA ASN A 42 -2.97 1.19 7.23
C ASN A 42 -2.91 0.79 8.71
N LEU A 43 -2.02 -0.13 9.09
CA LEU A 43 -1.81 -0.50 10.49
C LEU A 43 -1.33 0.69 11.32
N ILE A 44 -0.35 1.45 10.83
CA ILE A 44 0.16 2.61 11.57
C ILE A 44 -0.93 3.67 11.76
N LEU A 45 -1.76 3.92 10.74
CA LEU A 45 -2.87 4.88 10.86
C LEU A 45 -3.91 4.45 11.90
N GLN A 46 -4.27 3.15 11.93
CA GLN A 46 -5.16 2.61 12.95
C GLN A 46 -4.58 2.78 14.36
N GLU A 47 -3.28 2.50 14.52
CA GLU A 47 -2.59 2.64 15.81
C GLU A 47 -2.48 4.11 16.27
N ILE A 48 -2.33 5.05 15.32
CA ILE A 48 -2.36 6.49 15.60
C ILE A 48 -3.76 6.90 16.07
N GLU A 49 -4.80 6.48 15.36
CA GLU A 49 -6.20 6.75 15.73
C GLU A 49 -6.51 6.24 17.14
N ASP A 50 -6.18 4.98 17.42
CA ASP A 50 -6.35 4.37 18.74
C ASP A 50 -5.61 5.15 19.84
N THR A 51 -4.41 5.64 19.53
CA THR A 51 -3.61 6.41 20.49
C THR A 51 -4.24 7.78 20.76
N TYR A 52 -4.79 8.45 19.75
CA TYR A 52 -5.55 9.69 19.93
C TYR A 52 -6.84 9.47 20.70
N ASN A 53 -7.57 8.39 20.42
CA ASN A 53 -8.78 8.03 21.16
C ASN A 53 -8.49 7.86 22.65
N ARG A 54 -7.41 7.15 23.01
CA ARG A 54 -6.97 7.02 24.40
C ARG A 54 -6.59 8.36 25.04
N LEU A 55 -5.87 9.21 24.29
CA LEU A 55 -5.51 10.56 24.77
C LEU A 55 -6.71 11.47 25.00
N ALA A 56 -7.83 11.20 24.33
CA ALA A 56 -9.09 11.93 24.50
C ALA A 56 -9.94 11.42 25.68
N GLU A 57 -9.60 10.28 26.28
CA GLU A 57 -10.35 9.71 27.41
C GLU A 57 -10.34 10.64 28.63
N ILE A 58 -11.52 10.88 29.19
CA ILE A 58 -11.68 11.66 30.42
C ILE A 58 -11.11 10.84 31.57
N GLY A 59 -10.16 11.40 32.31
CA GLY A 59 -9.55 10.76 33.47
C GLY A 59 -8.27 9.97 33.17
N ILE A 60 -7.73 10.04 31.95
CA ILE A 60 -6.40 9.51 31.66
C ILE A 60 -5.35 10.13 32.59
N SER A 61 -4.50 9.30 33.19
CA SER A 61 -3.44 9.78 34.07
C SER A 61 -2.33 10.49 33.30
N GLU A 62 -1.60 11.39 33.95
CA GLU A 62 -0.44 12.05 33.31
C GLU A 62 0.67 11.07 32.92
N TYR A 63 0.80 9.96 33.64
CA TYR A 63 1.72 8.87 33.28
C TYR A 63 1.29 8.18 31.97
N GLU A 64 0.01 7.79 31.86
CA GLU A 64 -0.52 7.17 30.65
C GLU A 64 -0.45 8.13 29.46
N LYS A 65 -0.79 9.41 29.68
CA LYS A 65 -0.67 10.46 28.67
C LYS A 65 0.76 10.61 28.15
N LYS A 66 1.76 10.56 29.03
CA LYS A 66 3.19 10.55 28.63
C LYS A 66 3.53 9.32 27.80
N ASN A 67 3.04 8.15 28.17
CA ASN A 67 3.24 6.92 27.41
C ASN A 67 2.58 6.98 26.02
N GLN A 68 1.34 7.47 25.92
CA GLN A 68 0.68 7.61 24.62
C GLN A 68 1.41 8.62 23.72
N LYS A 69 1.92 9.73 24.27
CA LYS A 69 2.77 10.66 23.53
C LYS A 69 4.06 10.01 23.01
N LEU A 70 4.70 9.16 23.81
CA LEU A 70 5.89 8.41 23.36
C LEU A 70 5.54 7.42 22.25
N ARG A 71 4.37 6.78 22.33
CA ARG A 71 3.86 5.89 21.28
C ARG A 71 3.63 6.66 19.98
N LEU A 72 3.02 7.84 20.02
CA LEU A 72 2.87 8.71 18.84
C LEU A 72 4.22 9.03 18.19
N LEU A 73 5.22 9.45 18.97
CA LEU A 73 6.57 9.73 18.45
C LEU A 73 7.20 8.51 17.77
N THR A 74 6.92 7.31 18.29
CA THR A 74 7.43 6.06 17.71
C THR A 74 6.70 5.73 16.40
N LEU A 75 5.38 5.92 16.35
CA LEU A 75 4.57 5.72 15.15
C LEU A 75 4.95 6.72 14.04
N GLU A 76 5.23 7.98 14.39
CA GLU A 76 5.75 8.98 13.46
C GLU A 76 7.10 8.56 12.86
N LYS A 77 8.00 8.02 13.69
CA LYS A 77 9.26 7.46 13.18
C LYS A 77 9.02 6.30 12.22
N TYR A 78 8.10 5.39 12.53
CA TYR A 78 7.76 4.29 11.61
C TYR A 78 7.15 4.78 10.29
N LEU A 79 6.34 5.85 10.31
CA LEU A 79 5.86 6.47 9.07
C LEU A 79 7.00 7.02 8.22
N LEU A 80 8.00 7.66 8.83
CA LEU A 80 9.17 8.16 8.10
C LEU A 80 9.94 7.00 7.45
N ASP A 81 10.26 5.97 8.23
CA ASP A 81 10.99 4.79 7.74
C ASP A 81 10.21 4.07 6.62
N LEU A 82 8.89 3.97 6.75
CA LEU A 82 8.00 3.39 5.72
C LEU A 82 8.00 4.24 4.45
N ASN A 83 7.90 5.56 4.59
CA ASN A 83 7.94 6.49 3.47
C ASN A 83 9.27 6.39 2.70
N GLU A 84 10.40 6.23 3.39
CA GLU A 84 11.71 6.00 2.75
C GLU A 84 11.72 4.69 1.95
N LYS A 85 11.20 3.60 2.53
CA LYS A 85 11.10 2.29 1.85
C LYS A 85 10.20 2.35 0.61
N VAL A 86 9.02 2.95 0.73
CA VAL A 86 8.07 3.09 -0.38
C VAL A 86 8.66 3.97 -1.49
N ASN A 87 9.27 5.10 -1.15
CA ASN A 87 9.91 5.97 -2.13
C ASN A 87 11.08 5.29 -2.86
N SER A 88 11.83 4.45 -2.16
CA SER A 88 12.90 3.64 -2.76
C SER A 88 12.33 2.59 -3.72
N ALA A 89 11.19 1.98 -3.38
CA ALA A 89 10.50 1.00 -4.22
C ALA A 89 9.77 1.61 -5.42
N MET A 90 9.35 2.87 -5.37
CA MET A 90 8.69 3.57 -6.48
C MET A 90 9.60 3.86 -7.70
N GLY A 91 10.91 3.62 -7.59
CA GLY A 91 11.85 3.82 -8.69
C GLY A 91 12.19 5.30 -8.98
N LYS A 92 12.96 5.53 -10.04
CA LYS A 92 13.38 6.88 -10.46
C LYS A 92 12.19 7.68 -11.03
N PRO A 93 12.25 9.02 -11.06
CA PRO A 93 11.16 9.86 -11.57
C PRO A 93 10.65 9.44 -12.96
N ASP A 94 11.55 8.96 -13.83
CA ASP A 94 11.25 8.50 -15.18
C ASP A 94 10.38 7.21 -15.18
N GLU A 95 10.50 6.38 -14.15
CA GLU A 95 9.74 5.15 -13.96
C GLU A 95 8.40 5.39 -13.24
N LYS A 96 8.31 6.45 -12.42
CA LYS A 96 7.06 6.86 -11.74
C LYS A 96 5.94 7.20 -12.72
N SER A 97 6.29 7.69 -13.91
CA SER A 97 5.33 8.03 -14.98
C SER A 97 4.60 6.82 -15.58
N LYS A 98 5.14 5.60 -15.43
CA LYS A 98 4.52 4.37 -15.95
C LYS A 98 3.47 3.76 -15.02
N LEU A 99 3.39 4.25 -13.77
CA LEU A 99 2.48 3.77 -12.73
C LEU A 99 1.33 4.75 -12.44
N SER A 100 1.30 5.91 -13.10
CA SER A 100 0.22 6.91 -13.06
C SER A 100 -0.70 6.75 -14.26
#